data_AF-A0A2M9L039-F1
#
_entry.id   AF-A0A2M9L039-F1
#
_cell.length_a   1.000
_cell.length_b   1.000
_cell.length_c   1.000
_cell.angle_alpha   90.00
_cell.angle_beta   90.00
_cell.angle_gamma   90.00
#
_symmetry.space_group_name_H-M   'P 1'
#
loop_
_entity.id
_entity.type
_entity.pdbx_description
1 polymer ?
#
loop_
_entity_poly.entity_id
_entity_poly.type
_entity_poly.pdbx_seq_one_letter_code
_entity_poly.pdbx_strand_id
1 'polypeptide(L)'
;MGLFDVDEKETQQNQGGGGLFGGGLAAAAGAQTVVVKPLPGTSLGQIPAPYQPHSEGELSDQEREDLKACKAGVDNLRNAFWIAGKSFETMSTGNLHREENPNFAAWVWDTWEVSESQLHRLMDEWRVGEALANLGHKPPESHVRAMTPLRRQTNDKVAITVYDTIARCRSRVTGDLVEKVVSDLGALPKDAKPADVSRRVRDLLATPEKEDTTGEKNDGVPDISSLNADSPNGESSPKPSNTKADALAAKDIERLQKTLASLQEAAKKVNKAAARRAVDTHPDIAVPLIQEIGSLLQQIDRSVAIRLPKGE
;
A
#
# COMPACT_ATOMS: atom_id res chain seq x y z
N MET A 1 -40.69 9.97 59.88
CA MET A 1 -41.79 10.82 59.38
C MET A 1 -41.73 10.73 57.85
N GLY A 2 -42.53 9.95 57.13
CA GLY A 2 -43.89 9.46 57.34
C GLY A 2 -44.86 10.27 56.47
N LEU A 3 -45.74 9.57 55.72
CA LEU A 3 -46.80 10.02 54.79
C LEU A 3 -46.31 10.39 53.39
N PHE A 4 -46.75 9.80 52.28
CA PHE A 4 -48.07 9.35 51.78
C PHE A 4 -47.86 8.14 50.84
N ASP A 5 -48.77 7.26 50.43
CA ASP A 5 -50.18 6.95 50.70
C ASP A 5 -50.37 5.48 50.26
N VAL A 6 -51.39 4.82 50.78
CA VAL A 6 -51.79 3.43 50.48
C VAL A 6 -53.18 3.49 49.87
N ASP A 7 -53.39 2.84 48.72
CA ASP A 7 -54.64 2.14 48.32
C ASP A 7 -54.59 1.79 46.83
N GLU A 8 -55.15 0.70 46.30
CA GLU A 8 -55.58 -0.60 46.81
C GLU A 8 -55.84 -1.46 45.54
N LYS A 9 -55.72 -2.78 45.70
CA LYS A 9 -56.46 -3.91 45.08
C LYS A 9 -57.36 -3.63 43.85
N GLU A 10 -57.53 -4.52 42.87
CA GLU A 10 -57.72 -5.97 42.98
C GLU A 10 -57.70 -6.63 41.59
N THR A 11 -57.35 -7.91 41.61
CA THR A 11 -57.45 -8.94 40.57
C THR A 11 -58.79 -9.06 39.85
N GLN A 12 -58.78 -9.38 38.55
CA GLN A 12 -59.53 -10.56 38.06
C GLN A 12 -59.03 -11.07 36.70
N GLN A 13 -58.81 -12.39 36.70
CA GLN A 13 -58.52 -13.23 35.56
C GLN A 13 -59.69 -13.22 34.57
N ASN A 14 -59.39 -13.25 33.26
CA ASN A 14 -60.18 -14.08 32.36
C ASN A 14 -59.24 -14.81 31.39
N GLN A 15 -59.24 -16.14 31.52
CA GLN A 15 -58.61 -17.08 30.59
C GLN A 15 -59.51 -17.25 29.36
N GLY A 16 -58.90 -17.49 28.20
CA GLY A 16 -59.57 -18.20 27.11
C GLY A 16 -59.13 -17.77 25.72
N GLY A 17 -58.22 -18.52 25.10
CA GLY A 17 -57.93 -18.42 23.68
C GLY A 17 -56.51 -18.85 23.32
N GLY A 18 -56.29 -20.17 23.22
CA GLY A 18 -55.01 -20.75 22.86
C GLY A 18 -54.53 -20.33 21.46
N GLY A 19 -53.22 -20.07 21.36
CA GLY A 19 -52.48 -19.91 20.11
C GLY A 19 -51.01 -20.23 20.35
N LEU A 20 -50.56 -21.37 19.81
CA LEU A 20 -49.28 -22.04 20.03
C LEU A 20 -48.02 -21.33 19.47
N PHE A 21 -47.99 -20.00 19.39
CA PHE A 21 -46.84 -19.25 18.81
C PHE A 21 -46.62 -17.87 19.46
N GLY A 22 -46.35 -17.82 20.76
CA GLY A 22 -46.12 -16.56 21.48
C GLY A 22 -45.16 -16.67 22.66
N GLY A 23 -44.01 -17.32 22.46
CA GLY A 23 -42.93 -17.40 23.47
C GLY A 23 -42.02 -16.18 23.37
N GLY A 24 -41.96 -15.39 24.43
CA GLY A 24 -41.39 -14.05 24.46
C GLY A 24 -39.87 -13.93 24.29
N LEU A 25 -39.50 -12.78 23.71
CA LEU A 25 -38.19 -12.15 23.85
C LEU A 25 -38.39 -10.64 23.89
N ALA A 26 -38.90 -10.14 25.01
CA ALA A 26 -38.64 -8.78 25.43
C ALA A 26 -37.93 -8.84 26.79
N ALA A 27 -36.89 -8.01 26.92
CA ALA A 27 -36.11 -7.77 28.13
C ALA A 27 -34.98 -8.77 28.47
N ALA A 28 -33.94 -8.81 27.64
CA ALA A 28 -32.56 -9.01 28.10
C ALA A 28 -31.53 -8.43 27.10
N ALA A 29 -31.76 -7.22 26.59
CA ALA A 29 -30.70 -6.46 25.91
C ALA A 29 -29.86 -5.73 26.98
N GLY A 30 -29.25 -6.49 27.88
CA GLY A 30 -28.11 -6.00 28.64
C GLY A 30 -26.96 -5.93 27.65
N ALA A 31 -26.70 -4.74 27.12
CA ALA A 31 -25.49 -4.46 26.36
C ALA A 31 -24.28 -4.71 27.27
N GLN A 32 -23.79 -5.95 27.29
CA GLN A 32 -22.48 -6.25 27.82
C GLN A 32 -21.49 -5.57 26.90
N THR A 33 -21.04 -4.39 27.31
CA THR A 33 -19.88 -3.74 26.72
C THR A 33 -18.69 -4.63 27.06
N VAL A 34 -18.40 -5.60 26.19
CA VAL A 34 -17.12 -6.30 26.21
C VAL A 34 -16.08 -5.25 25.90
N VAL A 35 -15.47 -4.68 26.95
CA VAL A 35 -14.29 -3.83 26.81
C VAL A 35 -13.18 -4.75 26.36
N VAL A 36 -13.07 -4.93 25.05
CA VAL A 36 -11.92 -5.58 24.42
C VAL A 36 -10.73 -4.69 24.75
N LYS A 37 -9.99 -5.06 25.80
CA LYS A 37 -8.71 -4.40 26.09
C LYS A 37 -7.87 -4.50 24.82
N PRO A 38 -7.36 -3.38 24.28
CA PRO A 38 -6.51 -3.42 23.10
C PRO A 38 -5.33 -4.36 23.37
N LEU A 39 -5.02 -5.23 22.40
CA LEU A 39 -3.91 -6.18 22.55
C LEU A 39 -2.65 -5.39 22.97
N PRO A 40 -1.83 -5.91 23.90
CA PRO A 40 -0.59 -5.25 24.32
C PRO A 40 0.25 -4.84 23.10
N GLY A 41 0.67 -3.57 23.07
CA GLY A 41 1.47 -2.98 21.99
C GLY A 41 0.66 -2.40 20.84
N THR A 42 -0.67 -2.39 20.89
CA THR A 42 -1.51 -1.74 19.86
C THR A 42 -1.82 -0.26 20.16
N SER A 43 -1.44 0.23 21.35
CA SER A 43 -1.53 1.65 21.71
C SER A 43 -0.20 2.18 22.27
N LEU A 44 0.07 3.47 22.06
CA LEU A 44 1.33 4.10 22.47
C LEU A 44 1.58 3.99 23.99
N GLY A 45 0.53 4.07 24.82
CA GLY A 45 0.66 3.95 26.27
C GLY A 45 1.03 2.55 26.77
N GLN A 46 1.01 1.53 25.90
CA GLN A 46 1.45 0.17 26.21
C GLN A 46 2.89 -0.10 25.79
N ILE A 47 3.53 0.83 25.05
CA ILE A 47 4.93 0.73 24.67
C ILE A 47 5.76 1.47 25.72
N PRO A 48 6.75 0.83 26.36
CA PRO A 48 7.60 1.50 27.33
C PRO A 48 8.39 2.64 26.68
N ALA A 49 8.62 3.71 27.43
CA ALA A 49 9.52 4.78 26.99
C ALA A 49 10.94 4.23 26.82
N PRO A 50 11.76 4.76 25.89
CA PRO A 50 13.13 4.31 25.74
C PRO A 50 13.93 4.42 27.05
N TYR A 51 14.60 3.35 27.46
CA TYR A 51 15.42 3.29 28.68
C TYR A 51 16.75 2.55 28.42
N GLN A 52 17.74 2.77 29.28
CA GLN A 52 19.03 2.05 29.25
C GLN A 52 18.87 0.66 29.85
N PRO A 53 19.51 -0.39 29.29
CA PRO A 53 19.43 -1.74 29.84
C PRO A 53 19.77 -1.76 31.33
N HIS A 54 19.01 -2.54 32.11
CA HIS A 54 19.26 -2.62 33.55
C HIS A 54 20.54 -3.42 33.86
N SER A 55 20.97 -4.27 32.94
CA SER A 55 22.24 -5.00 32.98
C SER A 55 22.72 -5.37 31.57
N GLU A 56 24.00 -5.72 31.42
CA GLU A 56 24.55 -6.28 30.17
C GLU A 56 24.32 -7.80 30.03
N GLY A 57 23.68 -8.43 31.02
CA GLY A 57 23.42 -9.86 31.06
C GLY A 57 22.16 -10.28 30.30
N GLU A 58 21.60 -11.44 30.68
CA GLU A 58 20.32 -11.89 30.14
C GLU A 58 19.18 -10.92 30.49
N LEU A 59 18.18 -10.84 29.61
CA LEU A 59 17.00 -9.99 29.82
C LEU A 59 16.25 -10.42 31.09
N SER A 60 16.00 -9.45 31.97
CA SER A 60 15.07 -9.60 33.08
C SER A 60 13.65 -9.94 32.59
N ASP A 61 12.80 -10.46 33.48
CA ASP A 61 11.40 -10.75 33.12
C ASP A 61 10.68 -9.50 32.61
N GLN A 62 10.92 -8.34 33.25
CA GLN A 62 10.38 -7.06 32.80
C GLN A 62 10.88 -6.68 31.40
N GLU A 63 12.17 -6.79 31.12
CA GLU A 63 12.72 -6.47 29.80
C GLU A 63 12.21 -7.44 28.71
N ARG A 64 11.90 -8.69 29.06
CA ARG A 64 11.25 -9.63 28.14
C ARG A 64 9.80 -9.25 27.84
N GLU A 65 9.06 -8.75 28.83
CA GLU A 65 7.71 -8.21 28.63
C GLU A 65 7.73 -6.94 27.78
N ASP A 66 8.64 -6.03 28.07
CA ASP A 66 8.85 -4.79 27.32
C ASP A 66 9.25 -5.09 25.86
N LEU A 67 10.15 -6.04 25.64
CA LEU A 67 10.51 -6.52 24.30
C LEU A 67 9.29 -7.09 23.56
N LYS A 68 8.42 -7.83 24.25
CA LYS A 68 7.20 -8.38 23.67
C LYS A 68 6.22 -7.26 23.28
N ALA A 69 6.05 -6.25 24.12
CA ALA A 69 5.22 -5.09 23.82
C ALA A 69 5.75 -4.30 22.62
N CYS A 70 7.06 -4.02 22.58
CA CYS A 70 7.73 -3.36 21.46
C CYS A 70 7.57 -4.14 20.15
N LYS A 71 7.79 -5.47 20.18
CA LYS A 71 7.58 -6.33 19.00
C LYS A 71 6.13 -6.30 18.52
N ALA A 72 5.17 -6.32 19.44
CA ALA A 72 3.75 -6.23 19.11
C ALA A 72 3.40 -4.88 18.46
N GLY A 73 3.98 -3.78 18.94
CA GLY A 73 3.81 -2.45 18.31
C GLY A 73 4.36 -2.37 16.90
N VAL A 74 5.56 -2.91 16.67
CA VAL A 74 6.14 -2.98 15.32
C VAL A 74 5.32 -3.88 14.40
N ASP A 75 4.83 -5.02 14.89
CA ASP A 75 3.97 -5.90 14.11
C ASP A 75 2.60 -5.26 13.81
N ASN A 76 2.06 -4.45 14.72
CA ASN A 76 0.78 -3.75 14.54
C ASN A 76 0.82 -2.74 13.39
N LEU A 77 1.99 -2.15 13.10
CA LEU A 77 2.15 -1.24 11.94
C LEU A 77 1.69 -1.90 10.63
N ARG A 78 1.92 -3.20 10.45
CA ARG A 78 1.50 -3.92 9.25
C ARG A 78 -0.02 -3.97 9.12
N ASN A 79 -0.72 -4.23 10.22
CA ASN A 79 -2.17 -4.25 10.25
C ASN A 79 -2.77 -2.84 10.08
N ALA A 80 -2.08 -1.82 10.57
CA ALA A 80 -2.52 -0.43 10.46
C ALA A 80 -2.72 0.00 9.00
N PHE A 81 -1.87 -0.45 8.06
CA PHE A 81 -2.06 -0.18 6.63
C PHE A 81 -3.36 -0.75 6.08
N TRP A 82 -3.71 -1.98 6.47
CA TRP A 82 -4.93 -2.64 6.02
C TRP A 82 -6.18 -2.01 6.64
N ILE A 83 -6.11 -1.65 7.92
CA ILE A 83 -7.16 -0.90 8.60
C ILE A 83 -7.38 0.45 7.92
N ALA A 84 -6.31 1.18 7.61
CA ALA A 84 -6.40 2.46 6.92
C ALA A 84 -7.04 2.31 5.53
N GLY A 85 -6.55 1.37 4.71
CA GLY A 85 -7.10 1.12 3.38
C GLY A 85 -8.59 0.76 3.38
N LYS A 86 -8.99 -0.15 4.29
CA LYS A 86 -10.40 -0.52 4.49
C LYS A 86 -11.25 0.66 4.96
N SER A 87 -10.71 1.47 5.86
CA SER A 87 -11.41 2.66 6.38
C SER A 87 -11.62 3.69 5.27
N PHE A 88 -10.59 3.97 4.47
CA PHE A 88 -10.70 4.87 3.33
C PHE A 88 -11.73 4.39 2.30
N GLU A 89 -11.71 3.11 1.93
CA GLU A 89 -12.70 2.58 1.00
C GLU A 89 -14.12 2.63 1.57
N THR A 90 -14.28 2.37 2.87
CA THR A 90 -15.58 2.47 3.55
C THR A 90 -16.10 3.90 3.56
N MET A 91 -15.25 4.87 3.90
CA MET A 91 -15.61 6.30 3.91
C MET A 91 -15.96 6.80 2.51
N SER A 92 -15.21 6.39 1.49
CA SER A 92 -15.47 6.71 0.09
C SER A 92 -16.78 6.10 -0.41
N THR A 93 -16.96 4.79 -0.23
CA THR A 93 -18.13 4.04 -0.72
C THR A 93 -19.41 4.50 -0.02
N GLY A 94 -19.33 4.73 1.29
CA GLY A 94 -20.45 5.24 2.08
C GLY A 94 -20.71 6.74 1.91
N ASN A 95 -19.86 7.46 1.16
CA ASN A 95 -19.88 8.91 1.03
C ASN A 95 -19.99 9.60 2.42
N LEU A 96 -19.18 9.13 3.37
CA LEU A 96 -19.24 9.55 4.78
C LEU A 96 -18.65 10.95 4.99
N HIS A 97 -17.89 11.44 4.02
CA HIS A 97 -17.26 12.76 4.01
C HIS A 97 -18.19 13.87 3.49
N ARG A 98 -19.39 13.53 2.98
CA ARG A 98 -20.29 14.46 2.25
C ARG A 98 -20.68 15.73 3.01
N GLU A 99 -20.71 15.68 4.34
CA GLU A 99 -21.10 16.81 5.19
C GLU A 99 -19.95 17.80 5.38
N GLU A 100 -18.71 17.33 5.28
CA GLU A 100 -17.50 18.13 5.49
C GLU A 100 -16.91 18.62 4.16
N ASN A 101 -16.79 17.75 3.16
CA ASN A 101 -16.24 18.09 1.86
C ASN A 101 -16.76 17.11 0.77
N PRO A 102 -17.32 17.61 -0.35
CA PRO A 102 -17.81 16.76 -1.44
C PRO A 102 -16.68 16.02 -2.21
N ASN A 103 -15.44 16.50 -2.15
CA ASN A 103 -14.29 15.85 -2.76
C ASN A 103 -13.54 15.00 -1.73
N PHE A 104 -13.64 13.67 -1.86
CA PHE A 104 -13.03 12.72 -0.92
C PHE A 104 -11.51 12.85 -0.84
N ALA A 105 -10.81 12.96 -1.97
CA ALA A 105 -9.35 13.02 -1.99
C ALA A 105 -8.82 14.31 -1.35
N ALA A 106 -9.49 15.44 -1.61
CA ALA A 106 -9.17 16.71 -0.96
C ALA A 106 -9.41 16.65 0.56
N TRP A 107 -10.55 16.08 0.98
CA TRP A 107 -10.86 15.87 2.39
C TRP A 107 -9.80 15.03 3.10
N VAL A 108 -9.42 13.90 2.51
CA VAL A 108 -8.41 13.00 3.08
C VAL A 108 -7.05 13.71 3.22
N TRP A 109 -6.68 14.53 2.24
CA TRP A 109 -5.46 15.33 2.31
C TRP A 109 -5.52 16.38 3.44
N ASP A 110 -6.64 17.09 3.57
CA ASP A 110 -6.79 18.12 4.60
C ASP A 110 -6.81 17.54 6.02
N THR A 111 -7.39 16.35 6.21
CA THR A 111 -7.52 15.71 7.53
C THR A 111 -6.29 14.90 7.95
N TRP A 112 -5.67 14.16 7.02
CA TRP A 112 -4.59 13.22 7.35
C TRP A 112 -3.28 13.44 6.56
N GLU A 113 -3.22 14.42 5.66
CA GLU A 113 -2.09 14.66 4.75
C GLU A 113 -1.69 13.44 3.92
N VAL A 114 -2.66 12.55 3.64
CA VAL A 114 -2.44 11.38 2.78
C VAL A 114 -2.68 11.78 1.33
N SER A 115 -1.64 11.63 0.49
CA SER A 115 -1.76 11.95 -0.94
C SER A 115 -2.78 11.04 -1.64
N GLU A 116 -3.44 11.54 -2.69
CA GLU A 116 -4.40 10.78 -3.49
C GLU A 116 -3.80 9.46 -4.03
N SER A 117 -2.54 9.48 -4.46
CA SER A 117 -1.82 8.27 -4.92
C SER A 117 -1.64 7.22 -3.81
N GLN A 118 -1.46 7.65 -2.57
CA GLN A 118 -1.32 6.75 -1.42
C GLN A 118 -2.67 6.26 -0.93
N LEU A 119 -3.68 7.13 -0.95
CA LEU A 119 -5.07 6.79 -0.65
C LEU A 119 -5.56 5.65 -1.53
N HIS A 120 -5.50 5.81 -2.86
CA HIS A 120 -5.95 4.79 -3.79
C HIS A 120 -5.14 3.50 -3.66
N ARG A 121 -3.84 3.60 -3.41
CA ARG A 121 -2.98 2.45 -3.18
C ARG A 121 -3.40 1.63 -1.96
N LEU A 122 -3.64 2.28 -0.81
CA LEU A 122 -4.10 1.60 0.39
C LEU A 122 -5.48 0.96 0.20
N MET A 123 -6.40 1.65 -0.49
CA MET A 123 -7.71 1.10 -0.87
C MET A 123 -7.59 -0.13 -1.77
N ASP A 124 -6.58 -0.15 -2.64
CA ASP A 124 -6.34 -1.27 -3.56
C ASP A 124 -5.80 -2.49 -2.80
N GLU A 125 -4.86 -2.29 -1.88
CA GLU A 125 -4.05 -3.35 -1.29
C GLU A 125 -4.71 -4.08 -0.09
N TRP A 126 -5.62 -3.42 0.64
CA TRP A 126 -6.06 -3.94 1.95
C TRP A 126 -6.76 -5.30 1.92
N ARG A 127 -7.49 -5.65 0.83
CA ARG A 127 -8.20 -6.95 0.74
C ARG A 127 -7.23 -8.13 0.76
N VAL A 128 -6.13 -8.01 0.02
CA VAL A 128 -5.07 -9.03 -0.01
C VAL A 128 -4.32 -9.04 1.31
N GLY A 129 -3.99 -7.86 1.84
CA GLY A 129 -3.33 -7.71 3.14
C GLY A 129 -4.12 -8.33 4.30
N GLU A 130 -5.41 -8.04 4.41
CA GLU A 130 -6.31 -8.58 5.43
C GLU A 130 -6.44 -10.11 5.30
N ALA A 131 -6.65 -10.62 4.09
CA ALA A 131 -6.76 -12.06 3.88
C ALA A 131 -5.47 -12.81 4.25
N LEU A 132 -4.30 -12.25 3.93
CA LEU A 132 -3.01 -12.82 4.32
C LEU A 132 -2.79 -12.76 5.84
N ALA A 133 -3.16 -11.65 6.49
CA ALA A 133 -3.12 -11.52 7.95
C ALA A 133 -4.01 -12.57 8.63
N ASN A 134 -5.21 -12.82 8.11
CA ASN A 134 -6.12 -13.84 8.61
C ASN A 134 -5.60 -15.28 8.41
N LEU A 135 -4.73 -15.51 7.43
CA LEU A 135 -4.01 -16.77 7.23
C LEU A 135 -2.77 -16.91 8.14
N GLY A 136 -2.48 -15.92 8.98
CA GLY A 136 -1.32 -15.89 9.88
C GLY A 136 -0.05 -15.35 9.24
N HIS A 137 -0.10 -14.90 7.99
CA HIS A 137 1.02 -14.26 7.32
C HIS A 137 1.17 -12.81 7.78
N LYS A 138 2.40 -12.29 7.78
CA LYS A 138 2.68 -10.89 8.11
C LYS A 138 3.43 -10.18 6.98
N PRO A 139 2.84 -10.08 5.77
CA PRO A 139 3.52 -9.48 4.63
C PRO A 139 3.76 -7.97 4.89
N PRO A 140 4.95 -7.43 4.56
CA PRO A 140 5.14 -5.99 4.44
C PRO A 140 4.32 -5.43 3.26
N GLU A 141 4.02 -4.14 3.29
CA GLU A 141 3.25 -3.44 2.25
C GLU A 141 3.84 -3.67 0.84
N SER A 142 5.17 -3.64 0.71
CA SER A 142 5.87 -3.84 -0.56
C SER A 142 5.55 -5.19 -1.21
N HIS A 143 5.39 -6.27 -0.42
CA HIS A 143 5.07 -7.58 -0.98
C HIS A 143 3.63 -7.61 -1.51
N VAL A 144 2.69 -7.01 -0.78
CA VAL A 144 1.29 -6.93 -1.23
C VAL A 144 1.19 -6.07 -2.50
N ARG A 145 1.91 -4.96 -2.53
CA ARG A 145 2.02 -4.09 -3.70
C ARG A 145 2.56 -4.81 -4.93
N ALA A 146 3.58 -5.64 -4.77
CA ALA A 146 4.14 -6.43 -5.87
C ALA A 146 3.10 -7.39 -6.48
N MET A 147 2.06 -7.78 -5.73
CA MET A 147 0.99 -8.66 -6.23
C MET A 147 -0.21 -7.89 -6.81
N THR A 148 -0.27 -6.57 -6.65
CA THR A 148 -1.35 -5.74 -7.19
C THR A 148 -1.54 -5.90 -8.70
N PRO A 149 -0.51 -6.00 -9.55
CA PRO A 149 -0.68 -6.29 -10.97
C PRO A 149 -1.43 -7.61 -11.24
N LEU A 150 -1.06 -8.70 -10.56
CA LEU A 150 -1.76 -9.99 -10.67
C LEU A 150 -3.21 -9.88 -10.21
N ARG A 151 -3.45 -9.15 -9.11
CA ARG A 151 -4.78 -8.92 -8.56
C ARG A 151 -5.69 -8.22 -9.58
N ARG A 152 -5.19 -7.15 -10.21
CA ARG A 152 -5.90 -6.38 -11.24
C ARG A 152 -6.15 -7.19 -12.51
N GLN A 153 -5.22 -8.07 -12.87
CA GLN A 153 -5.37 -8.96 -14.02
C GLN A 153 -6.40 -10.07 -13.75
N THR A 154 -6.45 -10.58 -12.52
CA THR A 154 -7.25 -11.76 -12.16
C THR A 154 -8.25 -11.43 -11.05
N ASN A 155 -7.94 -11.80 -9.80
CA ASN A 155 -8.74 -11.56 -8.62
C ASN A 155 -7.87 -11.67 -7.34
N ASP A 156 -8.43 -11.24 -6.21
CA ASP A 156 -7.76 -11.26 -4.90
C ASP A 156 -7.31 -12.66 -4.49
N LYS A 157 -8.10 -13.71 -4.78
CA LYS A 157 -7.80 -15.09 -4.37
C LYS A 157 -6.52 -15.60 -5.02
N VAL A 158 -6.26 -15.22 -6.28
CA VAL A 158 -5.03 -15.59 -6.99
C VAL A 158 -3.82 -14.95 -6.33
N ALA A 159 -3.85 -13.63 -6.06
CA ALA A 159 -2.76 -12.93 -5.37
C ALA A 159 -2.47 -13.54 -3.98
N ILE A 160 -3.52 -13.81 -3.20
CA ILE A 160 -3.40 -14.48 -1.88
C ILE A 160 -2.75 -15.85 -2.02
N THR A 161 -3.16 -16.63 -3.02
CA THR A 161 -2.64 -17.99 -3.25
C THR A 161 -1.17 -17.99 -3.65
N VAL A 162 -0.74 -17.03 -4.47
CA VAL A 162 0.67 -16.88 -4.86
C VAL A 162 1.51 -16.64 -3.60
N TYR A 163 1.14 -15.66 -2.77
CA TYR A 163 1.91 -15.37 -1.56
C TYR A 163 1.93 -16.55 -0.58
N ASP A 164 0.77 -17.14 -0.30
CA ASP A 164 0.65 -18.27 0.62
C ASP A 164 1.52 -19.45 0.14
N THR A 165 1.55 -19.70 -1.17
CA THR A 165 2.40 -20.74 -1.76
C THR A 165 3.89 -20.41 -1.58
N ILE A 166 4.32 -19.18 -1.85
CA ILE A 166 5.72 -18.74 -1.64
C ILE A 166 6.10 -18.91 -0.17
N ALA A 167 5.27 -18.44 0.75
CA ALA A 167 5.50 -18.49 2.19
C ALA A 167 5.55 -19.92 2.75
N ARG A 168 4.84 -20.88 2.12
CA ARG A 168 4.92 -22.31 2.48
C ARG A 168 6.16 -22.99 1.91
N CYS A 169 6.67 -22.54 0.77
CA CYS A 169 7.82 -23.13 0.08
C CYS A 169 9.17 -22.56 0.53
N ARG A 170 9.18 -21.38 1.17
CA ARG A 170 10.40 -20.69 1.59
C ARG A 170 10.27 -20.22 3.04
N SER A 171 11.33 -20.42 3.84
CA SER A 171 11.39 -19.96 5.23
C SER A 171 11.46 -18.44 5.35
N ARG A 172 11.98 -17.76 4.32
CA ARG A 172 12.06 -16.29 4.23
C ARG A 172 11.52 -15.83 2.89
N VAL A 173 10.54 -14.93 2.94
CA VAL A 173 9.98 -14.26 1.77
C VAL A 173 10.64 -12.89 1.65
N THR A 174 11.30 -12.62 0.53
CA THR A 174 11.89 -11.32 0.20
C THR A 174 11.05 -10.60 -0.87
N GLY A 175 11.19 -9.28 -0.96
CA GLY A 175 10.49 -8.48 -1.99
C GLY A 175 10.85 -8.96 -3.40
N ASP A 176 12.14 -9.10 -3.68
CA ASP A 176 12.67 -9.53 -4.97
C ASP A 176 12.14 -10.92 -5.38
N LEU A 177 11.97 -11.83 -4.42
CA LEU A 177 11.41 -13.15 -4.69
C LEU A 177 9.94 -13.04 -5.11
N VAL A 178 9.15 -12.23 -4.40
CA VAL A 178 7.74 -12.03 -4.74
C VAL A 178 7.62 -11.38 -6.12
N GLU A 179 8.43 -10.35 -6.39
CA GLU A 179 8.44 -9.66 -7.68
C GLU A 179 8.87 -10.58 -8.83
N LYS A 180 9.92 -11.38 -8.63
CA LYS A 180 10.37 -12.39 -9.60
C LYS A 180 9.29 -13.42 -9.89
N VAL A 181 8.67 -14.01 -8.87
CA VAL A 181 7.58 -14.98 -9.06
C VAL A 181 6.38 -14.35 -9.77
N VAL A 182 6.00 -13.13 -9.40
CA VAL A 182 4.91 -12.39 -10.08
C VAL A 182 5.24 -12.16 -11.55
N SER A 183 6.46 -11.76 -11.86
CA SER A 183 6.95 -11.56 -13.23
C SER A 183 6.97 -12.87 -14.03
N ASP A 184 7.50 -13.96 -13.46
CA ASP A 184 7.65 -15.27 -14.12
C ASP A 184 6.31 -15.97 -14.35
N LEU A 185 5.29 -15.68 -13.52
CA LEU A 185 3.92 -16.11 -13.78
C LEU A 185 3.35 -15.45 -15.05
N GLY A 186 3.83 -14.26 -15.39
CA GLY A 186 3.41 -13.50 -16.56
C GLY A 186 1.89 -13.29 -16.60
N ALA A 187 1.34 -13.19 -17.81
CA ALA A 187 -0.08 -13.00 -17.98
C ALA A 187 -0.88 -14.25 -17.56
N LEU A 188 -1.81 -14.09 -16.63
CA LEU A 188 -2.77 -15.11 -16.22
C LEU A 188 -4.18 -14.79 -16.74
N PRO A 189 -4.99 -15.82 -17.07
CA PRO A 189 -6.39 -15.62 -17.45
C PRO A 189 -7.21 -15.12 -16.25
N LYS A 190 -8.25 -14.33 -16.50
CA LYS A 190 -9.09 -13.72 -15.44
C LYS A 190 -9.71 -14.74 -14.49
N ASP A 191 -10.02 -15.92 -15.01
CA ASP A 191 -10.62 -17.06 -14.33
C ASP A 191 -9.57 -18.10 -13.88
N ALA A 192 -8.29 -17.72 -13.80
CA ALA A 192 -7.23 -18.60 -13.31
C ALA A 192 -7.60 -19.25 -11.99
N LYS A 193 -7.56 -20.59 -11.97
CA LYS A 193 -7.87 -21.37 -10.77
C LYS A 193 -6.70 -21.28 -9.79
N PRO A 194 -6.96 -21.00 -8.49
CA PRO A 194 -5.92 -20.95 -7.46
C PRO A 194 -5.03 -22.20 -7.42
N ALA A 195 -5.61 -23.39 -7.61
CA ALA A 195 -4.85 -24.64 -7.60
C ALA A 195 -3.79 -24.70 -8.71
N ASP A 196 -4.13 -24.27 -9.91
CA ASP A 196 -3.22 -24.28 -11.06
C ASP A 196 -2.10 -23.25 -10.88
N VAL A 197 -2.45 -22.06 -10.36
CA VAL A 197 -1.47 -21.02 -10.01
C VAL A 197 -0.52 -21.52 -8.91
N SER A 198 -1.03 -22.15 -7.86
CA SER A 198 -0.20 -22.71 -6.78
C SER A 198 0.78 -23.77 -7.28
N ARG A 199 0.39 -24.55 -8.30
CA ARG A 199 1.27 -25.55 -8.92
C ARG A 199 2.37 -24.84 -9.69
N ARG A 200 2.02 -23.89 -10.55
CA ARG A 200 3.00 -23.11 -11.33
C ARG A 200 3.98 -22.35 -10.45
N VAL A 201 3.53 -21.73 -9.35
CA VAL A 201 4.41 -21.08 -8.38
C VAL A 201 5.38 -22.08 -7.76
N ARG A 202 4.92 -23.28 -7.37
CA ARG A 202 5.80 -24.33 -6.84
C ARG A 202 6.83 -24.77 -7.87
N ASP A 203 6.44 -24.94 -9.13
CA ASP A 203 7.35 -25.35 -10.20
C ASP A 203 8.43 -24.28 -10.46
N LEU A 204 8.05 -22.99 -10.43
CA LEU A 204 8.98 -21.87 -10.51
C LEU A 204 9.97 -21.84 -9.34
N LEU A 205 9.49 -22.13 -8.12
CA LEU A 205 10.34 -22.19 -6.93
C LEU A 205 11.19 -23.47 -6.84
N ALA A 206 10.81 -24.55 -7.52
CA ALA A 206 11.54 -25.81 -7.53
C ALA A 206 12.66 -25.84 -8.56
N THR A 207 12.59 -24.98 -9.59
CA THR A 207 13.63 -24.88 -10.61
C THR A 207 14.90 -24.33 -9.95
N PRO A 208 16.00 -25.10 -9.85
CA PRO A 208 17.25 -24.58 -9.33
C PRO A 208 17.70 -23.44 -10.23
N GLU A 209 18.02 -22.29 -9.62
CA GLU A 209 18.62 -21.19 -10.34
C GLU A 209 19.84 -21.75 -11.08
N LYS A 210 19.86 -21.62 -12.42
CA LYS A 210 21.11 -21.80 -13.14
C LYS A 210 22.06 -20.77 -12.55
N GLU A 211 23.09 -21.25 -11.86
CA GLU A 211 24.23 -20.43 -11.48
C GLU A 211 24.76 -19.79 -12.77
N ASP A 212 24.56 -18.49 -12.94
CA ASP A 212 25.44 -17.69 -13.77
C ASP A 212 26.79 -17.67 -13.05
N THR A 213 27.63 -18.66 -13.36
CA THR A 213 29.05 -18.66 -13.02
C THR A 213 29.74 -17.60 -13.85
N THR A 214 29.82 -16.38 -13.32
CA THR A 214 30.93 -15.44 -13.53
C THR A 214 31.17 -14.67 -12.24
N GLY A 215 31.62 -15.39 -11.22
CA GLY A 215 32.41 -14.80 -10.16
C GLY A 215 33.85 -14.69 -10.61
N GLU A 216 34.32 -13.49 -10.95
CA GLU A 216 35.72 -13.14 -10.75
C GLU A 216 35.77 -11.84 -9.95
N LYS A 217 36.19 -11.97 -8.69
CA LYS A 217 36.52 -10.84 -7.83
C LYS A 217 37.76 -10.15 -8.42
N ASN A 218 37.64 -8.86 -8.71
CA ASN A 218 38.78 -7.96 -8.64
C ASN A 218 38.36 -6.70 -7.90
N ASP A 219 38.88 -6.56 -6.68
CA ASP A 219 39.08 -5.26 -6.05
C ASP A 219 40.05 -4.47 -6.93
N GLY A 220 39.55 -3.42 -7.58
CA GLY A 220 40.37 -2.57 -8.42
C GLY A 220 39.50 -1.68 -9.30
N VAL A 221 39.40 -0.41 -8.92
CA VAL A 221 38.77 0.69 -9.65
C VAL A 221 38.95 0.54 -11.18
N PRO A 222 37.88 0.48 -12.00
CA PRO A 222 38.03 0.52 -13.44
C PRO A 222 38.25 1.96 -13.91
N ASP A 223 39.48 2.22 -14.37
CA ASP A 223 39.84 3.38 -15.19
C ASP A 223 39.21 3.22 -16.59
N ILE A 224 38.30 4.12 -16.94
CA ILE A 224 37.50 4.11 -18.19
C ILE A 224 38.21 4.82 -19.36
N SER A 225 39.53 4.83 -19.37
CA SER A 225 40.30 5.68 -20.28
C SER A 225 41.26 4.87 -21.16
N SER A 226 40.78 3.90 -21.94
CA SER A 226 41.41 3.50 -23.23
C SER A 226 40.79 2.21 -23.78
N LEU A 227 40.91 2.06 -25.11
CA LEU A 227 40.60 0.87 -25.92
C LEU A 227 39.22 0.84 -26.59
N ASN A 228 38.92 1.94 -27.28
CA ASN A 228 38.56 1.83 -28.69
C ASN A 228 39.80 1.36 -29.47
N ALA A 229 39.82 0.12 -29.96
CA ALA A 229 40.59 -0.28 -31.13
C ALA A 229 40.13 -1.67 -31.62
N ASP A 230 39.46 -1.66 -32.77
CA ASP A 230 39.46 -2.68 -33.83
C ASP A 230 39.40 -4.17 -33.45
N SER A 231 38.23 -4.77 -33.66
CA SER A 231 38.13 -6.17 -34.08
C SER A 231 37.53 -6.24 -35.49
N PRO A 232 38.29 -6.73 -36.48
CA PRO A 232 37.84 -6.92 -37.85
C PRO A 232 37.28 -8.34 -37.99
N ASN A 233 35.96 -8.49 -38.09
CA ASN A 233 35.41 -9.58 -38.88
C ASN A 233 33.99 -9.24 -39.29
N GLY A 234 33.80 -9.22 -40.61
CA GLY A 234 32.57 -8.86 -41.25
C GLY A 234 31.55 -9.99 -41.20
N GLU A 235 30.35 -9.66 -40.76
CA GLU A 235 29.13 -10.21 -41.31
C GLU A 235 28.23 -9.04 -41.68
N SER A 236 27.81 -9.04 -42.94
CA SER A 236 27.04 -7.97 -43.54
C SER A 236 25.54 -8.25 -43.42
N SER A 237 24.82 -7.21 -43.00
CA SER A 237 23.46 -6.79 -43.43
C SER A 237 22.36 -6.93 -42.37
N PRO A 238 21.35 -6.02 -42.31
CA PRO A 238 21.07 -4.88 -43.19
C PRO A 238 21.05 -3.53 -42.45
N LYS A 239 21.65 -2.48 -43.06
CA LYS A 239 21.45 -1.09 -42.63
C LYS A 239 20.02 -0.64 -42.99
N PRO A 240 19.15 -0.27 -42.04
CA PRO A 240 18.12 0.70 -42.35
C PRO A 240 18.78 2.06 -42.50
N SER A 241 18.69 2.60 -43.71
CA SER A 241 19.09 3.96 -44.04
C SER A 241 18.22 4.96 -43.25
N ASN A 242 18.65 5.37 -42.06
CA ASN A 242 18.11 6.55 -41.39
C ASN A 242 19.04 7.14 -40.30
N THR A 243 20.32 7.35 -40.61
CA THR A 243 21.27 8.03 -39.71
C THR A 243 20.87 9.47 -39.33
N LYS A 244 19.92 10.08 -40.04
CA LYS A 244 19.34 11.38 -39.63
C LYS A 244 18.26 11.26 -38.55
N ALA A 245 17.57 10.12 -38.44
CA ALA A 245 16.52 9.91 -37.45
C ALA A 245 17.11 9.68 -36.04
N ASP A 246 18.20 8.92 -35.94
CA ASP A 246 18.89 8.67 -34.66
C ASP A 246 19.54 9.93 -34.07
N ALA A 247 20.09 10.80 -34.92
CA ALA A 247 20.65 12.07 -34.47
C ALA A 247 19.58 13.07 -33.98
N LEU A 248 18.36 12.98 -34.51
CA LEU A 248 17.22 13.77 -34.03
C LEU A 248 16.65 13.20 -32.73
N ALA A 249 16.53 11.87 -32.63
CA ALA A 249 16.12 11.19 -31.40
C ALA A 249 17.08 11.48 -30.24
N ALA A 250 18.40 11.47 -30.48
CA ALA A 250 19.40 11.82 -29.47
C ALA A 250 19.25 13.28 -28.98
N LYS A 251 19.01 14.23 -29.90
CA LYS A 251 18.77 15.64 -29.55
C LYS A 251 17.48 15.85 -28.76
N ASP A 252 16.42 15.10 -29.09
CA ASP A 252 15.15 15.21 -28.38
C ASP A 252 15.25 14.57 -26.97
N ILE A 253 16.01 13.49 -26.80
CA ILE A 253 16.34 12.92 -25.49
C ILE A 253 17.13 13.92 -24.64
N GLU A 254 18.15 14.57 -25.21
CA GLU A 254 18.94 15.61 -24.52
C GLU A 254 18.04 16.79 -24.07
N ARG A 255 17.10 17.22 -24.93
CA ARG A 255 16.11 18.25 -24.58
C ARG A 255 15.19 17.83 -23.44
N LEU A 256 14.75 16.57 -23.41
CA LEU A 256 13.94 16.03 -22.31
C LEU A 256 14.72 16.00 -21.00
N GLN A 257 15.97 15.55 -21.04
CA GLN A 257 16.86 15.54 -19.85
C GLN A 257 17.09 16.95 -19.31
N LYS A 258 17.34 17.93 -20.19
CA LYS A 258 17.51 19.34 -19.79
C LYS A 258 16.23 19.93 -19.19
N THR A 259 15.08 19.58 -19.74
CA THR A 259 13.77 19.99 -19.21
C THR A 259 13.52 19.39 -17.84
N LEU A 260 13.81 18.10 -17.65
CA LEU A 260 13.71 17.42 -16.36
C LEU A 260 14.59 18.08 -15.29
N ALA A 261 15.84 18.38 -15.61
CA ALA A 261 16.75 19.07 -14.70
C ALA A 261 16.22 20.47 -14.30
N SER A 262 15.65 21.21 -15.26
CA SER A 262 15.06 22.53 -15.01
C SER A 262 13.82 22.46 -14.12
N LEU A 263 12.97 21.44 -14.31
CA LEU A 263 11.80 21.20 -13.46
C LEU A 263 12.19 20.76 -12.04
N GLN A 264 13.23 19.95 -11.89
CA GLN A 264 13.76 19.56 -10.58
C GLN A 264 14.36 20.75 -9.82
N GLU A 265 15.09 21.63 -10.50
CA GLU A 265 15.55 22.91 -9.97
C GLU A 265 14.38 23.81 -9.54
N ALA A 266 13.34 23.92 -10.36
CA ALA A 266 12.14 24.68 -10.03
C ALA A 266 11.40 24.10 -8.82
N ALA A 267 11.28 22.77 -8.73
CA ALA A 267 10.64 22.09 -7.60
C ALA A 267 11.39 22.29 -6.27
N LYS A 268 12.73 22.42 -6.31
CA LYS A 268 13.52 22.77 -5.11
C LYS A 268 13.29 24.22 -4.66
N LYS A 269 13.08 25.15 -5.61
CA LYS A 269 12.85 26.58 -5.35
C LYS A 269 11.42 26.86 -4.90
N VAL A 270 10.44 26.15 -5.45
CA VAL A 270 9.02 26.24 -5.09
C VAL A 270 8.71 25.23 -3.97
N ASN A 271 9.10 25.57 -2.74
CA ASN A 271 8.77 24.77 -1.55
C ASN A 271 7.32 25.06 -1.07
N LYS A 272 6.58 24.01 -0.62
CA LYS A 272 5.25 24.09 0.04
C LYS A 272 5.15 25.24 1.05
N ALA A 273 6.19 25.44 1.86
CA ALA A 273 6.24 26.51 2.86
C ALA A 273 6.38 27.92 2.26
N ALA A 274 7.01 28.07 1.10
CA ALA A 274 7.13 29.34 0.39
C ALA A 274 5.84 29.68 -0.36
N ALA A 275 5.22 28.69 -1.01
CA ALA A 275 3.94 28.84 -1.68
C ALA A 275 2.82 29.21 -0.70
N ARG A 276 2.74 28.54 0.45
CA ARG A 276 1.75 28.87 1.50
C ARG A 276 1.93 30.29 2.02
N ARG A 277 3.16 30.69 2.36
CA ARG A 277 3.47 32.07 2.78
C ARG A 277 3.09 33.11 1.72
N ALA A 278 3.33 32.83 0.43
CA ALA A 278 2.97 33.73 -0.65
C ALA A 278 1.44 33.88 -0.80
N VAL A 279 0.68 32.78 -0.69
CA VAL A 279 -0.79 32.80 -0.72
C VAL A 279 -1.37 33.54 0.49
N ASP A 280 -0.79 33.35 1.67
CA ASP A 280 -1.25 34.01 2.90
C ASP A 280 -0.96 35.52 2.87
N THR A 281 0.13 35.95 2.21
CA THR A 281 0.56 37.37 2.19
C THR A 281 -0.06 38.15 1.02
N HIS A 282 -0.15 37.56 -0.17
CA HIS A 282 -0.63 38.20 -1.40
C HIS A 282 -1.50 37.23 -2.23
N PRO A 283 -2.73 36.93 -1.78
CA PRO A 283 -3.58 35.94 -2.43
C PRO A 283 -3.98 36.34 -3.87
N ASP A 284 -4.14 37.63 -4.11
CA ASP A 284 -4.49 38.23 -5.40
C ASP A 284 -3.43 38.02 -6.49
N ILE A 285 -2.16 37.86 -6.10
CA ILE A 285 -1.03 37.63 -7.02
C ILE A 285 -0.61 36.16 -7.02
N ALA A 286 -0.57 35.52 -5.86
CA ALA A 286 -0.06 34.16 -5.72
C ALA A 286 -1.01 33.10 -6.30
N VAL A 287 -2.33 33.26 -6.14
CA VAL A 287 -3.31 32.28 -6.61
C VAL A 287 -3.32 32.16 -8.15
N PRO A 288 -3.35 33.27 -8.93
CA PRO A 288 -3.25 33.19 -10.39
C PRO A 288 -1.95 32.55 -10.88
N LEU A 289 -0.81 32.87 -10.26
CA LEU A 289 0.48 32.30 -10.63
C LEU A 289 0.53 30.78 -10.40
N ILE A 290 -0.03 30.30 -9.29
CA ILE A 290 -0.10 28.86 -8.99
C ILE A 290 -1.02 28.15 -10.00
N GLN A 291 -2.15 28.76 -10.36
CA GLN A 291 -3.07 28.23 -11.37
C GLN A 291 -2.42 28.15 -12.75
N GLU A 292 -1.66 29.18 -13.15
CA GLU A 292 -0.94 29.21 -14.42
C GLU A 292 0.15 28.13 -14.48
N ILE A 293 0.93 27.97 -13.41
CA ILE A 293 1.91 26.87 -13.29
C ILE A 293 1.22 25.51 -13.42
N GLY A 294 0.08 25.31 -12.74
CA GLY A 294 -0.70 24.08 -12.83
C GLY A 294 -1.22 23.80 -14.25
N SER A 295 -1.71 24.83 -14.94
CA SER A 295 -2.18 24.73 -16.33
C SER A 295 -1.04 24.33 -17.29
N LEU A 296 0.14 24.94 -17.14
CA LEU A 296 1.31 24.60 -17.96
C LEU A 296 1.76 23.14 -17.74
N LEU A 297 1.75 22.66 -16.49
CA LEU A 297 2.07 21.26 -16.19
C LEU A 297 1.06 20.28 -16.80
N GLN A 298 -0.24 20.59 -16.73
CA GLN A 298 -1.28 19.78 -17.38
C GLN A 298 -1.15 19.79 -18.92
N GLN A 299 -0.75 20.91 -19.51
CA GLN A 299 -0.51 20.99 -20.95
C GLN A 299 0.68 20.13 -21.38
N ILE A 300 1.75 20.12 -20.58
CA ILE A 300 2.90 19.22 -20.77
C ILE A 300 2.43 17.77 -20.69
N ASP A 301 1.68 17.39 -19.66
CA ASP A 301 1.18 16.03 -19.46
C ASP A 301 0.32 15.55 -20.64
N ARG A 302 -0.62 16.38 -21.11
CA ARG A 302 -1.43 16.08 -22.30
C ARG A 302 -0.58 15.91 -23.55
N SER A 303 0.44 16.76 -23.74
CA SER A 303 1.32 16.68 -24.93
C SER A 303 2.17 15.40 -24.96
N VAL A 304 2.52 14.88 -23.78
CA VAL A 304 3.26 13.62 -23.61
C VAL A 304 2.33 12.41 -23.76
N ALA A 305 1.14 12.45 -23.16
CA ALA A 305 0.12 11.40 -23.25
C ALA A 305 -0.35 11.13 -24.69
N ILE A 306 -0.40 12.15 -25.55
CA ILE A 306 -0.76 12.02 -26.98
C ILE A 306 0.33 11.26 -27.78
N ARG A 307 1.57 11.19 -27.27
CA ARG A 307 2.73 10.65 -27.99
C ARG A 307 3.28 9.33 -27.42
N LEU A 308 2.74 8.86 -26.30
CA LEU A 308 3.03 7.52 -25.80
C LEU A 308 2.29 6.48 -26.66
N PRO A 309 2.98 5.47 -27.22
CA PRO A 309 2.31 4.40 -27.92
C PRO A 309 1.33 3.72 -26.96
N LYS A 310 0.07 3.55 -27.38
CA LYS A 310 -0.88 2.71 -26.65
C LYS A 310 -0.29 1.30 -26.67
N GLY A 311 0.13 0.80 -25.51
CA GLY A 311 0.68 -0.55 -25.39
C GLY A 311 -0.31 -1.56 -25.95
N GLU A 312 0.16 -2.35 -26.92
CA GLU A 312 -0.43 -3.65 -27.29
C GLU A 312 -0.12 -4.70 -26.24
#